data_AF-A0A2H9NWI1-F1
#
_entry.id   AF-A0A2H9NWI1-F1
#
_cell.length_a   1.000
_cell.length_b   1.000
_cell.length_c   1.000
_cell.angle_alpha   90.00
_cell.angle_beta   90.00
_cell.angle_gamma   90.00
#
_symmetry.space_group_name_H-M   'P 1'
#
loop_
_entity.id
_entity.type
_entity.pdbx_description
1 polymer ?
#
loop_
_entity_poly.entity_id
_entity_poly.type
_entity_poly.pdbx_seq_one_letter_code
_entity_poly.pdbx_strand_id
1 'polypeptide(L)'
;MASGVLPAVLIPLLFACSAHASQVSGIVWDGVGAGPAEGVAVEVNTTPLQRDITGPDGSYAFELPVGKYSLVVKRVTLSHELEQVASDSIFIQREGNYSMDILILYDDLDVQDIGPDPDFEPPTEQTGEETTQPPYAFIAAVFFIIALAYYVLTQPGKEKGAQEKTSPQTPPQGPGTA
;
A
#
# COMPACT_ATOMS: atom_id res chain seq x y z
N MET A 1 14.55 35.21 43.00
CA MET A 1 14.09 33.81 43.01
C MET A 1 13.15 33.64 41.84
N ALA A 2 13.66 33.13 40.72
CA ALA A 2 12.89 32.93 39.49
C ALA A 2 12.23 31.55 39.58
N SER A 3 10.94 31.53 39.87
CA SER A 3 10.12 30.34 40.02
C SER A 3 9.90 29.67 38.67
N GLY A 4 10.46 28.46 38.53
CA GLY A 4 10.36 27.61 37.35
C GLY A 4 8.97 27.03 37.15
N VAL A 5 8.13 27.74 36.39
CA VAL A 5 6.84 27.23 35.89
C VAL A 5 6.92 26.87 34.39
N LEU A 6 8.06 27.12 33.75
CA LEU A 6 8.21 26.98 32.29
C LEU A 6 8.33 25.55 31.72
N PRO A 7 8.75 24.47 32.43
CA PRO A 7 8.92 23.18 31.78
C PRO A 7 7.62 22.35 31.66
N ALA A 8 6.55 22.69 32.39
CA ALA A 8 5.35 21.83 32.47
C ALA A 8 4.43 21.93 31.24
N VAL A 9 4.49 23.02 30.47
CA VAL A 9 3.64 23.24 29.28
C VAL A 9 4.30 22.72 27.99
N LEU A 10 5.62 22.49 27.99
CA LEU A 10 6.35 22.06 26.79
C LEU A 10 6.20 20.55 26.48
N ILE A 11 5.88 19.73 27.50
CA ILE A 11 5.83 18.26 27.38
C ILE A 11 4.60 17.75 26.60
N PRO A 12 3.36 18.26 26.74
CA PRO A 12 2.25 17.79 25.93
C PRO A 12 2.34 18.21 24.45
N LEU A 13 3.14 19.24 24.11
CA LEU A 13 3.30 19.70 22.72
C LEU A 13 4.16 18.75 21.86
N LEU A 14 4.98 17.89 22.49
CA LEU A 14 5.86 16.93 21.80
C LEU A 14 5.14 15.65 21.34
N PHE A 15 3.85 15.48 21.67
CA PHE A 15 3.02 14.35 21.25
C PHE A 15 1.96 14.71 20.20
N ALA A 16 2.13 15.84 19.49
CA ALA A 16 1.34 16.12 18.29
C ALA A 16 1.77 15.14 17.19
N CYS A 17 1.20 13.93 17.20
CA CYS A 17 1.24 13.03 16.06
C CYS A 17 0.51 13.74 14.92
N SER A 18 1.24 14.26 13.94
CA SER A 18 0.66 14.80 12.71
C SER A 18 -0.08 13.65 12.02
N ALA A 19 -1.38 13.54 12.28
CA ALA A 19 -2.27 12.66 11.54
C ALA A 19 -2.41 13.27 10.13
N HIS A 20 -1.54 12.84 9.22
CA HIS A 20 -1.65 13.21 7.82
C HIS A 20 -2.78 12.38 7.19
N ALA A 21 -3.81 13.07 6.70
CA ALA A 21 -4.94 12.48 6.01
C ALA A 21 -4.80 12.69 4.49
N SER A 22 -5.26 11.71 3.71
CA SER A 22 -5.40 11.80 2.26
C SER A 22 -6.70 12.49 1.91
N GLN A 23 -6.71 13.30 0.85
CA GLN A 23 -7.93 13.90 0.35
C GLN A 23 -8.64 12.94 -0.60
N VAL A 24 -9.86 12.53 -0.27
CA VAL A 24 -10.73 11.74 -1.14
C VAL A 24 -11.86 12.64 -1.61
N SER A 25 -12.06 12.72 -2.92
CA SER A 25 -13.11 13.57 -3.51
C SER A 25 -13.69 12.94 -4.78
N GLY A 26 -14.87 13.37 -5.18
CA GLY A 26 -15.45 12.97 -6.45
C GLY A 26 -16.88 13.46 -6.60
N ILE A 27 -17.57 12.90 -7.58
CA ILE A 27 -18.95 13.27 -7.92
C ILE A 27 -19.86 12.06 -7.69
N VAL A 28 -20.99 12.31 -7.02
CA VAL A 28 -22.10 11.35 -7.00
C VAL A 28 -22.97 11.60 -8.21
N TRP A 29 -23.27 10.55 -8.98
CA TRP A 29 -24.05 10.59 -10.20
C TRP A 29 -25.41 9.92 -10.00
N ASP A 30 -26.48 10.57 -10.46
CA ASP A 30 -27.85 10.09 -10.30
C ASP A 30 -28.27 9.11 -11.42
N GLY A 31 -27.56 7.98 -11.54
CA GLY A 31 -27.75 7.04 -12.65
C GLY A 31 -26.98 7.40 -13.92
N VAL A 32 -27.10 6.55 -14.94
CA VAL A 32 -26.35 6.68 -16.18
C VAL A 32 -26.93 7.82 -17.03
N GLY A 33 -26.29 8.99 -16.97
CA GLY A 33 -26.59 10.14 -17.83
C GLY A 33 -27.63 11.13 -17.30
N ALA A 34 -28.15 10.96 -16.07
CA ALA A 34 -29.10 11.93 -15.49
C ALA A 34 -28.41 13.18 -14.91
N GLY A 35 -27.09 13.10 -14.67
CA GLY A 35 -26.29 14.20 -14.14
C GLY A 35 -25.84 13.99 -12.69
N PRO A 36 -25.16 14.99 -12.09
CA PRO A 36 -24.72 14.91 -10.70
C PRO A 36 -25.90 14.89 -9.73
N ALA A 37 -25.77 14.14 -8.64
CA ALA A 37 -26.78 14.00 -7.61
C ALA A 37 -26.65 15.13 -6.56
N GLU A 38 -27.60 16.04 -6.54
CA GLU A 38 -27.67 17.14 -5.57
C GLU A 38 -28.37 16.69 -4.27
N GLY A 39 -27.88 17.17 -3.12
CA GLY A 39 -28.55 17.04 -1.83
C GLY A 39 -28.54 15.64 -1.23
N VAL A 40 -27.70 14.74 -1.74
CA VAL A 40 -27.49 13.42 -1.15
C VAL A 40 -26.41 13.48 -0.07
N ALA A 41 -26.55 12.64 0.95
CA ALA A 41 -25.57 12.52 2.02
C ALA A 41 -24.56 11.42 1.69
N VAL A 42 -23.28 11.76 1.65
CA VAL A 42 -22.19 10.78 1.57
C VAL A 42 -21.65 10.58 2.99
N GLU A 43 -21.68 9.35 3.48
CA GLU A 43 -21.14 8.98 4.79
C GLU A 43 -19.93 8.09 4.63
N VAL A 44 -18.91 8.32 5.45
CA VAL A 44 -17.73 7.47 5.51
C VAL A 44 -17.56 6.94 6.92
N ASN A 45 -17.28 5.63 7.04
CA ASN A 45 -17.22 4.87 8.29
C ASN A 45 -15.97 5.16 9.16
N THR A 46 -15.55 6.42 9.27
CA THR A 46 -14.50 6.86 10.19
C THR A 46 -14.99 6.88 11.64
N THR A 47 -14.07 7.08 12.59
CA THR A 47 -14.39 7.29 14.01
C THR A 47 -13.79 8.62 14.46
N PRO A 48 -14.61 9.68 14.68
CA PRO A 48 -16.07 9.72 14.53
C PRO A 48 -16.54 9.60 13.08
N LEU A 49 -17.80 9.21 12.88
CA LEU A 49 -18.43 9.14 11.56
C LEU A 49 -18.35 10.51 10.88
N GLN A 50 -17.90 10.54 9.63
CA GLN A 50 -17.90 11.76 8.82
C GLN A 50 -19.04 11.69 7.79
N ARG A 51 -19.63 12.85 7.48
CA ARG A 51 -20.72 13.00 6.51
C ARG A 51 -20.53 14.30 5.74
N ASP A 52 -20.77 14.25 4.44
CA ASP A 52 -20.84 15.41 3.55
C ASP A 52 -22.17 15.42 2.79
N ILE A 53 -22.68 16.59 2.40
CA ILE A 53 -23.91 16.76 1.63
C ILE A 53 -23.56 17.38 0.28
N THR A 54 -23.92 16.71 -0.81
CA THR A 54 -23.54 17.17 -2.15
C THR A 54 -24.28 18.44 -2.57
N GLY A 55 -23.56 19.33 -3.26
CA GLY A 55 -24.15 20.50 -3.93
C GLY A 55 -24.72 20.16 -5.32
N PRO A 56 -25.11 21.18 -6.11
CA PRO A 56 -25.64 21.01 -7.47
C PRO A 56 -24.68 20.33 -8.46
N ASP A 57 -23.38 20.34 -8.16
CA ASP A 57 -22.34 19.67 -8.95
C ASP A 57 -22.09 18.21 -8.51
N GLY A 58 -22.85 17.72 -7.52
CA GLY A 58 -22.75 16.37 -6.97
C GLY A 58 -21.44 16.10 -6.23
N SER A 59 -20.63 17.13 -5.96
CA SER A 59 -19.30 16.95 -5.39
C SER A 59 -19.33 16.58 -3.90
N TYR A 60 -18.37 15.76 -3.48
CA TYR A 60 -18.10 15.46 -2.07
C TYR A 60 -16.59 15.44 -1.80
N ALA A 61 -16.20 15.66 -0.54
CA ALA A 61 -14.79 15.55 -0.14
C ALA A 61 -14.61 15.12 1.34
N PHE A 62 -13.60 14.27 1.58
CA PHE A 62 -13.20 13.80 2.91
C PHE A 62 -11.68 13.83 3.08
N GLU A 63 -11.24 13.99 4.33
CA GLU A 63 -9.86 13.76 4.73
C GLU A 63 -9.76 12.42 5.47
N LEU A 64 -9.18 11.42 4.80
CA LEU A 64 -9.09 10.04 5.27
C LEU A 64 -7.63 9.60 5.46
N PRO A 65 -7.22 9.19 6.67
CA PRO A 65 -5.93 8.54 6.88
C PRO A 65 -5.73 7.27 6.04
N VAL A 66 -4.52 6.70 6.07
CA VAL A 66 -4.27 5.36 5.49
C VAL A 66 -5.19 4.34 6.16
N GLY A 67 -5.96 3.61 5.36
CA GLY A 67 -7.02 2.74 5.86
C GLY A 67 -8.00 2.27 4.80
N LYS A 68 -8.92 1.39 5.20
CA LYS A 68 -10.03 0.89 4.38
C LYS A 68 -11.31 1.55 4.85
N TYR A 69 -12.07 2.12 3.92
CA TYR A 69 -13.29 2.84 4.21
C TYR A 69 -14.44 2.38 3.32
N SER A 70 -15.65 2.47 3.86
CA SER A 70 -16.90 2.33 3.13
C SER A 70 -17.55 3.71 3.01
N LEU A 71 -17.86 4.10 1.79
CA LEU A 71 -18.62 5.30 1.45
C LEU A 71 -20.05 4.87 1.17
N VAL A 72 -21.00 5.43 1.90
CA VAL A 72 -22.43 5.12 1.79
C VAL A 72 -23.16 6.38 1.37
N VAL A 73 -23.88 6.33 0.25
CA VAL A 73 -24.72 7.43 -0.21
C VAL A 73 -26.13 7.22 0.28
N LYS A 74 -26.70 8.23 0.93
CA LYS A 74 -28.07 8.23 1.43
C LYS A 74 -28.88 9.37 0.83
N ARG A 75 -30.13 9.08 0.48
CA ARG A 75 -31.10 10.06 -0.02
C ARG A 75 -32.30 10.12 0.92
N VAL A 76 -32.86 11.30 1.11
CA VAL A 76 -34.13 11.45 1.84
C VAL A 76 -35.26 11.00 0.92
N THR A 77 -36.04 10.02 1.38
CA THR A 77 -37.20 9.52 0.65
C THR A 77 -38.41 10.43 0.84
N LEU A 78 -39.48 10.19 0.06
CA LEU A 78 -40.76 10.88 0.23
C LEU A 78 -41.36 10.67 1.64
N SER A 79 -40.98 9.58 2.31
CA SER A 79 -41.38 9.27 3.69
C SER A 79 -40.53 9.98 4.75
N HIS A 80 -39.63 10.89 4.36
CA HIS A 80 -38.67 11.59 5.25
C HIS A 80 -37.64 10.68 5.94
N GLU A 81 -37.39 9.49 5.39
CA GLU A 81 -36.37 8.57 5.90
C GLU A 81 -35.10 8.64 5.05
N LEU A 82 -33.93 8.43 5.67
CA LEU A 82 -32.67 8.30 4.94
C LEU A 82 -32.53 6.86 4.44
N GLU A 83 -32.63 6.69 3.13
CA GLU A 83 -32.42 5.40 2.46
C GLU A 83 -31.02 5.35 1.85
N GLN A 84 -30.34 4.23 2.02
CA GLN A 84 -29.07 3.97 1.34
C GLN A 84 -29.34 3.63 -0.12
N VAL A 85 -28.81 4.44 -1.03
CA VAL A 85 -29.03 4.32 -2.49
C VAL A 85 -27.78 3.88 -3.24
N ALA A 86 -26.60 3.97 -2.62
CA ALA A 86 -25.35 3.42 -3.14
C ALA A 86 -24.35 3.15 -2.02
N SER A 87 -23.40 2.25 -2.26
CA SER A 87 -22.26 2.02 -1.37
C SER A 87 -21.05 1.59 -2.19
N ASP A 88 -19.89 2.08 -1.81
CA ASP A 88 -18.62 1.69 -2.43
C ASP A 88 -17.49 1.68 -1.38
N SER A 89 -16.35 1.10 -1.72
CA SER A 89 -15.21 0.93 -0.81
C SER A 89 -13.92 1.49 -1.40
N ILE A 90 -13.14 2.15 -0.56
CA ILE A 90 -11.83 2.71 -0.94
C ILE A 90 -10.74 2.23 0.02
N PHE A 91 -9.57 1.93 -0.53
CA PHE A 91 -8.38 1.57 0.24
C PHE A 91 -7.26 2.60 0.02
N ILE A 92 -7.03 3.41 1.04
CA ILE A 92 -5.97 4.43 1.08
C ILE A 92 -4.68 3.75 1.52
N GLN A 93 -3.77 3.52 0.58
CA GLN A 93 -2.48 2.85 0.84
C GLN A 93 -1.37 3.80 1.28
N ARG A 94 -1.45 5.06 0.86
CA ARG A 94 -0.47 6.11 1.16
C ARG A 94 -1.15 7.46 1.11
N GLU A 95 -0.48 8.46 1.66
CA GLU A 95 -0.94 9.84 1.57
C GLU A 95 -1.04 10.32 0.11
N GLY A 96 -2.08 11.10 -0.18
CA GLY A 96 -2.27 11.71 -1.49
C GLY A 96 -3.69 12.19 -1.75
N ASN A 97 -3.96 12.49 -3.03
CA ASN A 97 -5.28 12.85 -3.53
C ASN A 97 -5.88 11.65 -4.27
N TYR A 98 -7.10 11.29 -3.89
CA TYR A 98 -7.87 10.20 -4.46
C TYR A 98 -9.14 10.78 -5.09
N SER A 99 -9.41 10.37 -6.32
CA SER A 99 -10.64 10.70 -7.03
C SER A 99 -11.49 9.44 -7.19
N MET A 100 -12.72 9.48 -6.71
CA MET A 100 -13.65 8.36 -6.74
C MET A 100 -15.05 8.89 -6.99
N ASP A 101 -15.65 8.51 -8.10
CA ASP A 101 -17.04 8.85 -8.40
C ASP A 101 -17.95 7.71 -7.95
N ILE A 102 -19.15 8.04 -7.49
CA ILE A 102 -20.15 7.06 -7.03
C ILE A 102 -21.36 7.14 -7.94
N LEU A 103 -21.77 6.00 -8.50
CA LEU A 103 -22.96 5.90 -9.35
C LEU A 103 -24.12 5.34 -8.53
N ILE A 104 -25.22 6.09 -8.45
CA ILE A 104 -26.50 5.57 -7.95
C ILE A 104 -27.12 4.76 -9.07
N LEU A 105 -27.32 3.46 -8.87
CA LEU A 105 -27.98 2.59 -9.82
C LEU A 105 -29.39 2.29 -9.31
N TYR A 106 -30.38 2.43 -10.19
CA TYR A 106 -31.76 2.09 -9.90
C TYR A 106 -32.00 0.64 -10.35
N ASP A 107 -32.40 -0.22 -9.42
CA ASP A 107 -32.68 -1.63 -9.67
C ASP A 107 -34.04 -1.86 -10.36
N ASP A 108 -34.70 -0.79 -10.83
CA ASP A 108 -36.02 -0.78 -11.49
C ASP A 108 -36.06 -1.52 -12.85
N LEU A 109 -35.06 -2.34 -13.16
CA LEU A 109 -35.30 -3.48 -14.04
C LEU A 109 -36.16 -4.47 -13.25
N ASP A 110 -37.46 -4.21 -13.25
CA ASP A 110 -38.50 -5.21 -12.99
C ASP A 110 -38.26 -6.35 -13.99
N VAL A 111 -37.41 -7.32 -13.60
CA VAL A 111 -37.27 -8.61 -14.24
C VAL A 111 -38.54 -9.39 -13.91
N GLN A 112 -39.68 -8.89 -14.37
CA GLN A 112 -40.90 -9.68 -14.38
C GLN A 112 -40.71 -10.77 -15.44
N ASP A 113 -40.53 -11.98 -14.94
CA ASP A 113 -40.66 -13.24 -15.67
C ASP A 113 -39.53 -13.57 -16.66
N ILE A 114 -38.30 -13.65 -16.17
CA ILE A 114 -37.38 -14.66 -16.72
C ILE A 114 -37.82 -15.98 -16.08
N GLY A 115 -38.48 -16.85 -16.87
CA GLY A 115 -38.83 -18.21 -16.47
C GLY A 115 -37.63 -18.97 -15.90
N PRO A 116 -37.83 -20.15 -15.29
CA PRO A 116 -36.79 -20.87 -14.57
C PRO A 116 -35.50 -20.93 -15.39
N ASP A 117 -34.42 -20.41 -14.79
CA ASP A 117 -33.10 -20.34 -15.43
C ASP A 117 -32.78 -21.67 -16.11
N PRO A 118 -32.31 -21.69 -17.37
CA PRO A 118 -31.68 -22.88 -17.89
C PRO A 118 -30.50 -23.19 -16.97
N ASP A 119 -30.40 -24.42 -16.46
CA ASP A 119 -29.29 -24.90 -15.63
C ASP A 119 -27.96 -24.50 -16.27
N PHE A 120 -27.43 -23.35 -15.85
CA PHE A 120 -26.16 -22.83 -16.31
C PHE A 120 -25.14 -23.46 -15.39
N GLU A 121 -24.63 -24.63 -15.78
CA GLU A 121 -23.46 -25.20 -15.14
C GLU A 121 -22.33 -24.17 -15.27
N PRO A 122 -21.83 -23.58 -14.16
CA PRO A 122 -20.72 -22.65 -14.26
C PRO A 122 -19.56 -23.39 -14.92
N PRO A 123 -18.88 -22.80 -15.92
CA PRO A 123 -17.69 -23.40 -16.47
C PRO A 123 -16.74 -23.61 -15.30
N THR A 124 -16.28 -24.85 -15.12
CA THR A 124 -15.33 -25.21 -14.07
C THR A 124 -14.19 -24.22 -14.11
N GLU A 125 -14.06 -23.39 -13.08
CA GLU A 125 -12.87 -22.57 -12.90
C GLU A 125 -11.70 -23.55 -12.93
N GLN A 126 -10.90 -23.48 -13.99
CA GLN A 126 -9.55 -23.97 -13.90
C GLN A 126 -8.91 -23.06 -12.87
N THR A 127 -8.90 -23.54 -11.62
CA THR A 127 -8.01 -23.08 -10.57
C THR A 127 -6.63 -23.02 -11.21
N GLY A 128 -6.25 -21.83 -11.66
CA GLY A 128 -4.89 -21.53 -12.01
C GLY A 128 -4.10 -21.89 -10.78
N GLU A 129 -3.25 -22.90 -10.91
CA GLU A 129 -2.33 -23.31 -9.87
C GLU A 129 -1.49 -22.07 -9.53
N GLU A 130 -1.89 -21.31 -8.52
CA GLU A 130 -0.99 -20.40 -7.84
C GLU A 130 0.12 -21.30 -7.34
N THR A 131 1.21 -21.33 -8.10
CA THR A 131 2.45 -22.02 -7.76
C THR A 131 2.97 -21.32 -6.52
N THR A 132 2.46 -21.74 -5.37
CA THR A 132 2.98 -21.47 -4.05
C THR A 132 4.35 -22.13 -4.05
N GLN A 133 5.37 -21.41 -4.51
CA GLN A 133 6.72 -21.92 -4.50
C GLN A 133 7.05 -22.24 -3.04
N PRO A 134 7.29 -23.52 -2.72
CA PRO A 134 7.56 -23.87 -1.34
C PRO A 134 8.86 -23.20 -0.92
N PRO A 135 8.99 -22.76 0.35
CA PRO A 135 10.10 -21.91 0.82
C PRO A 135 11.49 -22.56 0.72
N TYR A 136 11.57 -23.81 0.28
CA TYR A 136 12.81 -24.55 0.08
C TYR A 136 13.79 -23.87 -0.89
N ALA A 137 13.30 -23.14 -1.91
CA ALA A 137 14.17 -22.39 -2.81
C ALA A 137 14.94 -21.28 -2.07
N PHE A 138 14.26 -20.58 -1.15
CA PHE A 138 14.87 -19.56 -0.31
C PHE A 138 15.86 -20.17 0.70
N ILE A 139 15.47 -21.29 1.32
CA ILE A 139 16.33 -22.03 2.26
C ILE A 139 17.60 -22.51 1.55
N ALA A 140 17.49 -23.11 0.36
CA ALA A 140 18.64 -23.57 -0.42
C ALA A 140 19.57 -22.43 -0.82
N ALA A 141 19.03 -21.27 -1.22
CA ALA A 141 19.81 -20.09 -1.55
C ALA A 141 20.62 -19.57 -0.35
N VAL A 142 20.02 -19.55 0.85
CA VAL A 142 20.71 -19.14 2.08
C VAL A 142 21.85 -20.11 2.42
N PHE A 143 21.62 -21.42 2.35
CA PHE A 143 22.68 -22.41 2.58
C PHE A 143 23.81 -22.30 1.56
N PHE A 144 23.49 -22.04 0.29
CA PHE A 144 24.50 -21.85 -0.76
C PHE A 144 25.37 -20.62 -0.49
N ILE A 145 24.76 -19.49 -0.09
CA ILE A 145 25.50 -18.27 0.28
C ILE A 145 26.40 -18.51 1.49
N ILE A 146 25.91 -19.20 2.52
CA ILE A 146 26.70 -19.55 3.72
C ILE A 146 27.87 -20.46 3.35
N ALA A 147 27.64 -21.49 2.51
CA ALA A 147 28.69 -22.39 2.05
C ALA A 147 29.74 -21.66 1.20
N LEU A 148 29.31 -20.74 0.33
CA LEU A 148 30.21 -19.92 -0.48
C LEU A 148 31.04 -18.97 0.39
N ALA A 149 30.41 -18.31 1.36
CA ALA A 149 31.09 -17.46 2.32
C ALA A 149 32.11 -18.26 3.14
N TYR A 150 31.72 -19.45 3.64
CA TYR A 150 32.64 -20.35 4.34
C TYR A 150 33.80 -20.76 3.44
N TYR A 151 33.54 -21.14 2.18
CA TYR A 151 34.59 -21.55 1.24
C TYR A 151 35.58 -20.43 0.94
N VAL A 152 35.10 -19.19 0.75
CA VAL A 152 35.96 -18.02 0.52
C VAL A 152 36.77 -17.67 1.77
N LEU A 153 36.14 -17.70 2.95
CA LEU A 153 36.80 -17.39 4.22
C LEU A 153 37.78 -18.46 4.68
N THR A 154 37.56 -19.72 4.28
CA THR A 154 38.45 -20.84 4.59
C THR A 154 39.46 -21.14 3.50
N GLN A 155 39.56 -20.33 2.44
CA GLN A 155 40.74 -20.40 1.58
C GLN A 155 41.96 -19.93 2.39
N PRO A 156 42.92 -20.80 2.75
CA PRO A 156 44.21 -20.35 3.20
C PRO A 156 44.79 -19.53 2.06
N GLY A 157 45.11 -18.26 2.34
CA GLY A 157 45.70 -17.37 1.36
C GLY A 157 46.86 -18.08 0.67
N LYS A 158 46.70 -18.39 -0.62
CA LYS A 158 47.81 -18.84 -1.45
C LYS A 158 48.78 -17.67 -1.49
N GLU A 159 49.79 -17.75 -0.63
CA GLU A 159 50.94 -16.87 -0.62
C GLU A 159 51.44 -16.76 -2.07
N LYS A 160 51.43 -15.54 -2.59
CA LYS A 160 52.09 -15.23 -3.85
C LYS A 160 53.59 -15.41 -3.59
N GLY A 161 54.12 -16.54 -4.07
CA GLY A 161 55.53 -16.88 -3.97
C GLY A 161 56.42 -15.78 -4.55
N ALA A 162 57.42 -15.38 -3.76
CA ALA A 162 58.53 -14.55 -4.19
C ALA A 162 59.58 -15.41 -4.93
N GLN A 163 59.95 -14.94 -6.12
CA GLN A 163 61.28 -14.99 -6.76
C GLN A 163 62.14 -16.27 -6.71
N GLU A 164 62.45 -16.80 -7.89
CA GLU A 164 63.77 -17.43 -8.17
C GLU A 164 64.30 -17.09 -9.59
N LYS A 165 65.23 -16.13 -9.60
CA LYS A 165 66.54 -16.03 -10.29
C LYS A 165 66.74 -16.44 -11.77
N THR A 166 67.29 -15.49 -12.55
CA THR A 166 68.29 -15.66 -13.65
C THR A 166 69.15 -14.36 -13.72
N SER A 167 70.35 -14.29 -13.10
CA SER A 167 71.75 -14.41 -13.64
C SER A 167 72.20 -13.29 -14.63
N PRO A 168 73.50 -12.86 -14.76
CA PRO A 168 74.75 -13.54 -14.34
C PRO A 168 75.92 -12.71 -13.73
N GLN A 169 76.78 -13.46 -13.03
CA GLN A 169 78.22 -13.40 -12.71
C GLN A 169 79.12 -12.18 -13.08
N THR A 170 80.02 -11.83 -12.15
CA THR A 170 81.44 -11.50 -12.43
C THR A 170 82.34 -12.02 -11.28
N PRO A 171 83.55 -12.58 -11.53
CA PRO A 171 84.40 -13.27 -10.55
C PRO A 171 85.38 -12.35 -9.76
N PRO A 172 86.18 -12.90 -8.80
CA PRO A 172 86.82 -12.16 -7.70
C PRO A 172 88.32 -11.89 -7.89
N GLN A 173 88.83 -10.85 -7.24
CA GLN A 173 90.24 -10.60 -6.86
C GLN A 173 90.19 -9.60 -5.69
N GLY A 174 90.89 -9.66 -4.54
CA GLY A 174 91.98 -10.43 -3.95
C GLY A 174 92.27 -9.76 -2.57
N PRO A 175 93.18 -10.29 -1.72
CA PRO A 175 93.15 -10.08 -0.27
C PRO A 175 94.17 -9.08 0.29
N GLY A 176 93.92 -8.60 1.52
CA GLY A 176 94.92 -8.01 2.45
C GLY A 176 95.31 -6.56 2.12
N THR A 177 95.59 -5.68 3.08
CA THR A 177 96.31 -5.83 4.35
C THR A 177 96.12 -4.53 5.16
N ALA A 178 96.17 -4.67 6.50
CA ALA A 178 96.55 -3.69 7.55
C ALA A 178 95.96 -2.26 7.51
#